data_AF-A0A915BV60-F1
#
_entry.id   AF-A0A915BV60-F1
#
_cell.length_a   1.000
_cell.length_b   1.000
_cell.length_c   1.000
_cell.angle_alpha   90.00
_cell.angle_beta   90.00
_cell.angle_gamma   90.00
#
_symmetry.space_group_name_H-M   'P 1'
#
loop_
_entity.id
_entity.type
_entity.pdbx_description
1 polymer ?
#
loop_
_entity_poly.entity_id
_entity_poly.type
_entity_poly.pdbx_seq_one_letter_code
_entity_poly.pdbx_strand_id
1 'polypeptide(L)'
;LWAPASGLYINNIQDSFQITEMVLLGIVTLAMVMHECTSVWLGEEYWSIVNKDGSLRDGRTTADFLTFDAINNKAPMQNAYVAFLIIYDAQGHYETFGQAYVDYGSVCGRFVDRYGRNLKLCGGFRVLSRKADHSENRNPFKFVRSESAKIENAVEYRGKQAAMISSWHYEESHYGSAIMKRKTAETVTYNGAVVQVSHIDDPIFFNKRVFILTKLSSYEYNEIPIQPPPVENRNEPIYHTPDEERYKYFNSPPEESETELWQFFHKV
;
A
#
# COMPACT_ATOMS: atom_id res chain seq x y z
N LEU A 1 -46.72 71.39 32.24
CA LEU A 1 -45.69 70.37 32.49
C LEU A 1 -44.98 70.08 31.18
N TRP A 2 -43.69 70.38 31.10
CA TRP A 2 -42.79 70.06 29.99
C TRP A 2 -41.78 69.02 30.48
N ALA A 3 -41.46 68.03 29.66
CA ALA A 3 -40.34 67.12 29.86
C ALA A 3 -39.59 66.97 28.52
N PRO A 4 -38.24 67.02 28.49
CA PRO A 4 -37.47 66.85 27.27
C PRO A 4 -37.06 65.39 27.05
N ALA A 5 -36.96 65.00 25.78
CA ALA A 5 -36.39 63.74 25.32
C ALA A 5 -34.85 63.81 25.31
N SER A 6 -34.19 62.83 25.91
CA SER A 6 -32.74 62.63 25.82
C SER A 6 -32.45 61.61 24.71
N GLY A 7 -31.77 62.04 23.66
CA GLY A 7 -31.27 61.18 22.58
C GLY A 7 -29.98 60.47 22.97
N LEU A 8 -29.98 59.15 22.80
CA LEU A 8 -28.82 58.26 22.93
C LEU A 8 -27.87 58.43 21.73
N TYR A 9 -26.60 58.77 22.00
CA TYR A 9 -25.48 58.58 21.08
C TYR A 9 -25.07 57.10 21.08
N ILE A 10 -25.10 56.46 19.92
CA ILE A 10 -24.71 55.06 19.72
C ILE A 10 -23.19 54.97 19.56
N ASN A 11 -22.54 54.24 20.46
CA ASN A 11 -21.15 53.78 20.36
C ASN A 11 -21.05 52.74 19.23
N ASN A 12 -20.43 53.07 18.10
CA ASN A 12 -20.43 52.22 16.91
C ASN A 12 -19.02 51.81 16.42
N ILE A 13 -18.00 51.90 17.29
CA ILE A 13 -16.59 51.68 16.92
C ILE A 13 -16.00 50.42 17.59
N GLN A 14 -16.64 49.89 18.63
CA GLN A 14 -16.08 48.79 19.42
C GLN A 14 -16.44 47.39 18.86
N ASP A 15 -17.55 47.27 18.13
CA ASP A 15 -18.02 46.00 17.56
C ASP A 15 -17.26 45.59 16.28
N SER A 16 -16.70 46.54 15.53
CA SER A 16 -15.98 46.23 14.29
C SER A 16 -14.64 45.55 14.55
N PHE A 17 -13.98 45.83 15.68
CA PHE A 17 -12.66 45.28 16.01
C PHE A 17 -12.72 43.80 16.44
N GLN A 18 -13.74 43.41 17.22
CA GLN A 18 -13.90 42.03 17.68
C GLN A 18 -14.30 41.06 16.56
N ILE A 19 -15.07 41.53 15.57
CA ILE A 19 -15.46 40.70 14.42
C ILE A 19 -14.24 40.36 13.56
N THR A 20 -13.31 41.29 13.34
CA THR A 20 -12.08 41.01 12.59
C THR A 20 -11.16 40.00 13.28
N GLU A 21 -11.03 40.07 14.60
CA GLU A 21 -10.20 39.10 15.35
C GLU A 21 -10.81 37.70 15.34
N MET A 22 -12.13 37.58 15.51
CA MET A 22 -12.82 36.27 15.43
C MET A 22 -12.72 35.65 14.03
N VAL A 23 -12.85 36.45 12.96
CA VAL A 23 -12.72 35.96 11.58
C VAL A 23 -11.28 35.54 11.30
N LEU A 24 -10.28 36.30 11.75
CA LEU A 24 -8.87 35.96 11.57
C LEU A 24 -8.51 34.68 12.32
N LEU A 25 -8.97 34.52 13.56
CA LEU A 25 -8.76 33.29 14.34
C LEU A 25 -9.39 32.08 13.64
N GLY A 26 -10.63 32.25 13.12
CA GLY A 26 -11.34 31.22 12.36
C GLY A 26 -10.59 30.79 11.10
N ILE A 27 -10.07 31.74 10.32
CA ILE A 27 -9.27 31.46 9.11
C ILE A 27 -7.97 30.74 9.46
N VAL A 28 -7.29 31.14 10.55
CA VAL A 28 -6.05 30.47 11.01
C VAL A 28 -6.33 29.03 11.45
N THR A 29 -7.39 28.78 12.23
CA THR A 29 -7.78 27.41 12.58
C THR A 29 -8.16 26.58 11.36
N LEU A 30 -8.88 27.14 10.38
CA LEU A 30 -9.22 26.43 9.15
C LEU A 30 -7.95 26.10 8.33
N ALA A 31 -7.01 27.05 8.22
CA ALA A 31 -5.74 26.84 7.53
C ALA A 31 -4.87 25.79 8.23
N MET A 32 -4.87 25.73 9.57
CA MET A 32 -4.18 24.68 10.32
C MET A 32 -4.82 23.30 10.13
N VAL A 33 -6.16 23.21 10.11
CA VAL A 33 -6.89 21.94 9.86
C VAL A 33 -6.64 21.42 8.44
N MET A 34 -6.47 22.32 7.46
CA MET A 34 -6.17 21.96 6.07
C MET A 34 -4.69 21.59 5.82
N HIS A 35 -3.81 21.77 6.81
CA HIS A 35 -2.37 21.49 6.65
C HIS A 35 -1.97 20.02 6.88
N GLU A 36 -2.90 19.15 7.32
CA GLU A 36 -2.56 17.76 7.70
C GLU A 36 -2.89 16.68 6.66
N CYS A 37 -3.34 17.05 5.45
CA CYS A 37 -3.78 16.08 4.45
C CYS A 37 -3.09 16.29 3.11
N THR A 38 -1.89 15.73 2.93
CA THR A 38 -1.28 15.69 1.59
C THR A 38 -0.62 14.34 1.29
N SER A 39 -1.19 13.21 1.69
CA SER A 39 -0.75 11.93 1.12
C SER A 39 -1.18 11.79 -0.35
N VAL A 40 -0.45 11.01 -1.15
CA VAL A 40 -0.75 10.84 -2.58
C VAL A 40 -1.83 9.79 -2.78
N TRP A 41 -2.99 10.22 -3.29
CA TRP A 41 -4.03 9.32 -3.78
C TRP A 41 -3.87 9.12 -5.29
N LEU A 42 -3.70 7.87 -5.72
CA LEU A 42 -3.59 7.55 -7.15
C LEU A 42 -4.98 7.43 -7.76
N GLY A 43 -5.17 8.01 -8.95
CA GLY A 43 -6.39 7.81 -9.70
C GLY A 43 -6.43 6.42 -10.36
N GLU A 44 -7.58 6.08 -10.94
CA GLU A 44 -7.81 4.81 -11.64
C GLU A 44 -6.83 4.59 -12.80
N GLU A 45 -6.22 5.65 -13.33
CA GLU A 45 -5.26 5.57 -14.44
C GLU A 45 -4.00 4.76 -14.11
N TYR A 46 -3.65 4.58 -12.82
CA TYR A 46 -2.51 3.78 -12.37
C TYR A 46 -2.89 2.38 -11.88
N TRP A 47 -4.17 2.01 -11.94
CA TRP A 47 -4.65 0.73 -11.44
C TRP A 47 -5.20 -0.14 -12.57
N SER A 48 -4.62 -1.34 -12.75
CA SER A 48 -5.25 -2.38 -13.55
C SER A 48 -6.24 -3.15 -12.69
N ILE A 49 -7.49 -3.22 -13.13
CA ILE A 49 -8.55 -3.97 -12.43
C ILE A 49 -8.45 -5.44 -12.82
N VAL A 50 -8.29 -6.31 -11.82
CA VAL A 50 -8.37 -7.76 -11.97
C VAL A 50 -9.79 -8.19 -11.60
N ASN A 51 -10.55 -8.68 -12.58
CA ASN A 51 -11.89 -9.23 -12.39
C ASN A 51 -11.86 -10.46 -11.48
N LYS A 52 -13.01 -10.89 -10.94
CA LYS A 52 -13.10 -12.04 -10.03
C LYS A 52 -12.69 -13.38 -10.65
N ASP A 53 -12.68 -13.47 -11.97
CA ASP A 53 -12.21 -14.63 -12.73
C ASP A 53 -10.70 -14.56 -13.03
N GLY A 54 -10.00 -13.52 -12.54
CA GLY A 54 -8.57 -13.31 -12.76
C GLY A 54 -8.23 -12.56 -14.06
N SER A 55 -9.23 -12.20 -14.88
CA SER A 55 -9.01 -11.47 -16.14
C SER A 55 -8.72 -9.99 -15.89
N LEU A 56 -8.00 -9.34 -16.81
CA LEU A 56 -7.77 -7.90 -16.78
C LEU A 56 -8.82 -7.12 -17.56
N ARG A 57 -9.15 -5.92 -17.08
CA ARG A 57 -10.15 -5.03 -17.68
C ARG A 57 -9.51 -3.96 -18.58
N ASP A 58 -10.32 -3.34 -19.44
CA ASP A 58 -9.99 -2.13 -20.20
C ASP A 58 -8.76 -2.27 -21.11
N GLY A 59 -8.54 -3.47 -21.65
CA GLY A 59 -7.43 -3.77 -22.57
C GLY A 59 -6.05 -3.86 -21.92
N ARG A 60 -5.98 -3.80 -20.58
CA ARG A 60 -4.73 -3.95 -19.82
C ARG A 60 -4.20 -5.37 -19.90
N THR A 61 -2.87 -5.49 -19.87
CA THR A 61 -2.16 -6.77 -19.81
C THR A 61 -1.21 -6.79 -18.61
N THR A 62 -0.69 -7.98 -18.26
CA THR A 62 0.33 -8.11 -17.21
C THR A 62 1.62 -7.35 -17.54
N ALA A 63 1.86 -7.03 -18.81
CA ALA A 63 2.98 -6.18 -19.25
C ALA A 63 2.84 -4.72 -18.80
N ASP A 64 1.65 -4.30 -18.35
CA ASP A 64 1.42 -2.96 -17.81
C ASP A 64 1.74 -2.84 -16.33
N PHE A 65 1.92 -3.96 -15.63
CA PHE A 65 2.20 -3.94 -14.20
C PHE A 65 3.56 -3.34 -13.92
N LEU A 66 3.64 -2.47 -12.91
CA LEU A 66 4.90 -1.90 -12.49
C LEU A 66 5.70 -2.92 -11.70
N THR A 67 6.97 -3.05 -12.08
CA THR A 67 7.97 -3.84 -11.38
C THR A 67 8.93 -2.91 -10.63
N PHE A 68 9.44 -3.40 -9.51
CA PHE A 68 10.43 -2.69 -8.71
C PHE A 68 11.57 -3.64 -8.40
N ASP A 69 12.77 -3.08 -8.28
CA ASP A 69 13.95 -3.84 -7.92
C ASP A 69 13.83 -4.40 -6.51
N ALA A 70 14.25 -5.65 -6.34
CA ALA A 70 14.59 -6.16 -5.03
C ALA A 70 15.72 -5.28 -4.46
N ILE A 71 15.58 -4.90 -3.19
CA ILE A 71 16.45 -3.92 -2.51
C ILE A 71 17.95 -4.23 -2.66
N ASN A 72 18.33 -5.50 -2.84
CA ASN A 72 19.72 -5.95 -2.70
C ASN A 72 20.36 -6.38 -4.01
N ASN A 73 19.57 -6.94 -4.92
CA ASN A 73 20.10 -7.50 -6.16
C ASN A 73 20.03 -6.51 -7.32
N LYS A 74 19.45 -5.31 -7.13
CA LYS A 74 19.16 -4.32 -8.20
C LYS A 74 18.53 -4.96 -9.43
N ALA A 75 17.80 -6.04 -9.19
CA ALA A 75 17.14 -6.86 -10.18
C ALA A 75 15.64 -6.80 -9.86
N PRO A 76 14.77 -6.70 -10.86
CA PRO A 76 13.33 -6.67 -10.65
C PRO A 76 12.86 -7.87 -9.83
N MET A 77 11.99 -7.63 -8.86
CA MET A 77 11.30 -8.73 -8.18
C MET A 77 10.50 -9.53 -9.21
N GLN A 78 10.82 -10.82 -9.34
CA GLN A 78 10.15 -11.68 -10.30
C GLN A 78 8.75 -12.04 -9.81
N ASN A 79 7.77 -11.96 -10.72
CA ASN A 79 6.39 -12.35 -10.48
C ASN A 79 5.78 -11.76 -9.19
N ALA A 80 6.09 -10.50 -8.90
CA ALA A 80 5.63 -9.81 -7.72
C ALA A 80 5.27 -8.37 -8.07
N TYR A 81 4.04 -7.98 -7.78
CA TYR A 81 3.49 -6.67 -8.13
C TYR A 81 2.76 -6.07 -6.93
N VAL A 82 2.73 -4.74 -6.83
CA VAL A 82 1.98 -4.04 -5.79
C VAL A 82 0.48 -4.20 -6.08
N ALA A 83 -0.26 -4.75 -5.12
CA ALA A 83 -1.69 -4.96 -5.22
C ALA A 83 -2.45 -4.12 -4.20
N PHE A 84 -3.70 -3.78 -4.52
CA PHE A 84 -4.61 -3.05 -3.66
C PHE A 84 -5.99 -3.73 -3.66
N LEU A 85 -6.49 -4.03 -2.47
CA LEU A 85 -7.76 -4.73 -2.25
C LEU A 85 -8.70 -3.84 -1.44
N ILE A 86 -9.94 -3.80 -1.89
CA ILE A 86 -11.06 -3.16 -1.21
C ILE A 86 -12.09 -4.24 -0.87
N ILE A 87 -12.45 -4.35 0.42
CA ILE A 87 -13.47 -5.27 0.92
C ILE A 87 -14.60 -4.46 1.57
N TYR A 88 -15.84 -4.84 1.26
CA TYR A 88 -17.03 -4.38 1.95
C TYR A 88 -17.68 -5.58 2.63
N ASP A 89 -17.62 -5.63 3.96
CA ASP A 89 -18.20 -6.67 4.80
C ASP A 89 -19.17 -6.09 5.84
N ALA A 90 -19.72 -6.93 6.72
CA ALA A 90 -20.61 -6.50 7.79
C ALA A 90 -19.94 -5.53 8.79
N GLN A 91 -18.60 -5.52 8.84
CA GLN A 91 -17.78 -4.61 9.65
C GLN A 91 -17.40 -3.33 8.87
N GLY A 92 -17.90 -3.19 7.65
CA GLY A 92 -17.80 -2.01 6.80
C GLY A 92 -16.67 -2.08 5.79
N HIS A 93 -16.21 -0.90 5.39
CA HIS A 93 -15.18 -0.74 4.36
C HIS A 93 -13.78 -1.01 4.92
N TYR A 94 -13.04 -1.93 4.30
CA TYR A 94 -11.65 -2.27 4.60
C TYR A 94 -10.79 -2.18 3.34
N GLU A 95 -9.61 -1.60 3.47
CA GLU A 95 -8.64 -1.46 2.40
C GLU A 95 -7.28 -1.99 2.86
N THR A 96 -6.56 -2.61 1.93
CA THR A 96 -5.20 -3.08 2.21
C THR A 96 -4.38 -3.18 0.93
N PHE A 97 -3.11 -2.87 1.04
CA PHE A 97 -2.11 -3.26 0.06
C PHE A 97 -1.63 -4.68 0.29
N GLY A 98 -1.09 -5.28 -0.77
CA GLY A 98 -0.58 -6.63 -0.77
C GLY A 98 0.28 -6.90 -1.99
N GLN A 99 0.51 -8.18 -2.25
CA GLN A 99 1.33 -8.64 -3.36
C GLN A 99 0.48 -9.42 -4.36
N ALA A 100 0.52 -9.01 -5.62
CA ALA A 100 0.01 -9.77 -6.74
C ALA A 100 1.12 -10.59 -7.41
N TYR A 101 0.71 -11.67 -8.06
CA TYR A 101 1.55 -12.58 -8.82
C TYR A 101 0.69 -13.29 -9.88
N VAL A 102 1.31 -13.74 -10.96
CA VAL A 102 0.68 -14.54 -12.01
C VAL A 102 0.90 -16.01 -11.69
N ASP A 103 -0.18 -16.78 -11.68
CA ASP A 103 -0.19 -18.22 -11.41
C ASP A 103 -1.07 -18.92 -12.45
N TYR A 104 -0.50 -19.83 -13.24
CA TYR A 104 -1.16 -20.51 -14.36
C TYR A 104 -2.01 -19.61 -15.28
N GLY A 105 -1.55 -18.38 -15.54
CA GLY A 105 -2.23 -17.40 -16.41
C GLY A 105 -3.30 -16.55 -15.71
N SER A 106 -3.62 -16.83 -14.45
CA SER A 106 -4.49 -15.99 -13.62
C SER A 106 -3.68 -15.05 -12.74
N VAL A 107 -4.19 -13.83 -12.51
CA VAL A 107 -3.57 -12.88 -11.59
C VAL A 107 -4.13 -13.11 -10.18
N CYS A 108 -3.28 -13.59 -9.28
CA CYS A 108 -3.61 -13.85 -7.89
C CYS A 108 -2.94 -12.82 -6.96
N GLY A 109 -3.52 -12.66 -5.78
CA GLY A 109 -3.08 -11.72 -4.77
C GLY A 109 -3.06 -12.35 -3.39
N ARG A 110 -2.16 -11.85 -2.54
CA ARG A 110 -2.11 -12.15 -1.11
C ARG A 110 -2.10 -10.85 -0.31
N PHE A 111 -2.92 -10.83 0.72
CA PHE A 111 -3.22 -9.66 1.52
C PHE A 111 -3.30 -10.04 2.99
N VAL A 112 -3.10 -9.06 3.87
CA VAL A 112 -3.44 -9.19 5.28
C VAL A 112 -4.87 -8.71 5.48
N ASP A 113 -5.75 -9.59 5.91
CA ASP A 113 -7.16 -9.25 6.17
C ASP A 113 -7.31 -8.38 7.42
N ARG A 114 -8.55 -7.93 7.67
CA ARG A 114 -8.91 -7.12 8.84
C ARG A 114 -8.48 -7.73 10.18
N TYR A 115 -8.35 -9.06 10.24
CA TYR A 115 -8.05 -9.82 11.45
C TYR A 115 -6.58 -10.23 11.53
N GLY A 116 -5.71 -9.69 10.65
CA GLY A 116 -4.30 -10.01 10.63
C GLY A 116 -3.99 -11.39 10.01
N ARG A 117 -4.91 -11.95 9.21
CA ARG A 117 -4.75 -13.28 8.60
C ARG A 117 -4.38 -13.17 7.14
N ASN A 118 -3.74 -14.21 6.63
CA ASN A 118 -3.47 -14.34 5.20
C ASN A 118 -4.77 -14.53 4.42
N LEU A 119 -5.01 -13.63 3.47
CA LEU A 119 -6.08 -13.70 2.49
C LEU A 119 -5.48 -13.85 1.09
N LYS A 120 -5.67 -15.03 0.49
CA LYS A 120 -5.30 -15.32 -0.91
C LYS A 120 -6.55 -15.37 -1.78
N LEU A 121 -6.50 -14.73 -2.95
CA LEU A 121 -7.59 -14.69 -3.92
C LEU A 121 -7.04 -14.48 -5.33
N CYS A 122 -7.72 -15.04 -6.33
CA CYS A 122 -7.37 -14.88 -7.75
C CYS A 122 -8.45 -14.05 -8.42
N GLY A 123 -8.18 -12.76 -8.59
CA GLY A 123 -9.16 -11.78 -9.03
C GLY A 123 -9.89 -11.01 -7.94
N GLY A 124 -10.53 -9.89 -8.31
CA GLY A 124 -11.30 -9.03 -7.41
C GLY A 124 -10.48 -7.96 -6.68
N PHE A 125 -9.35 -7.55 -7.26
CA PHE A 125 -8.44 -6.54 -6.70
C PHE A 125 -7.80 -5.70 -7.82
N ARG A 126 -6.94 -4.77 -7.45
CA ARG A 126 -6.23 -3.88 -8.37
C ARG A 126 -4.72 -4.11 -8.29
N VAL A 127 -4.04 -3.96 -9.43
CA VAL A 127 -2.57 -4.06 -9.52
C VAL A 127 -2.00 -2.74 -10.02
N LEU A 128 -0.97 -2.24 -9.32
CA LEU A 128 -0.30 -1.00 -9.69
C LEU A 128 0.35 -1.16 -11.06
N SER A 129 0.01 -0.25 -11.96
CA SER A 129 0.34 -0.34 -13.38
C SER A 129 0.81 1.01 -13.91
N ARG A 130 1.40 0.99 -15.10
CA ARG A 130 1.66 2.21 -15.87
C ARG A 130 0.35 2.96 -16.12
N LYS A 131 0.47 4.25 -16.35
CA LYS A 131 -0.67 5.10 -16.69
C LYS A 131 -1.42 4.58 -17.93
N ALA A 132 -2.75 4.57 -17.87
CA ALA A 132 -3.62 3.95 -18.89
C ALA A 132 -3.47 4.52 -20.30
N ASP A 133 -3.20 5.81 -20.41
CA ASP A 133 -3.06 6.50 -21.69
C ASP A 133 -1.65 6.35 -22.31
N HIS A 134 -0.73 5.66 -21.62
CA HIS A 134 0.69 5.54 -22.00
C HIS A 134 1.37 6.89 -22.29
N SER A 135 0.85 7.99 -21.72
CA SER A 135 1.45 9.33 -21.86
C SER A 135 2.76 9.46 -21.08
N GLU A 136 2.98 8.57 -20.11
CA GLU A 136 4.16 8.54 -19.25
C GLU A 136 4.98 7.28 -19.54
N ASN A 137 6.20 7.49 -20.03
CA ASN A 137 7.16 6.41 -20.35
C ASN A 137 8.15 6.14 -19.21
N ARG A 138 7.94 6.73 -18.04
CA ARG A 138 8.79 6.57 -16.86
C ARG A 138 7.92 6.14 -15.69
N ASN A 139 8.45 5.26 -14.83
CA ASN A 139 7.79 4.91 -13.59
C ASN A 139 7.86 6.12 -12.63
N PRO A 140 6.73 6.73 -12.24
CA PRO A 140 6.74 7.90 -11.36
C PRO A 140 6.86 7.51 -9.88
N PHE A 141 7.16 6.25 -9.56
CA PHE A 141 7.21 5.75 -8.19
C PHE A 141 8.55 5.12 -7.85
N LYS A 142 8.91 5.17 -6.57
CA LYS A 142 10.04 4.45 -6.00
C LYS A 142 9.75 4.01 -4.58
N PHE A 143 10.44 2.97 -4.12
CA PHE A 143 10.46 2.59 -2.71
C PHE A 143 11.55 3.35 -1.96
N VAL A 144 11.18 4.01 -0.86
CA VAL A 144 12.09 4.78 0.00
C VAL A 144 12.07 4.17 1.40
N ARG A 145 13.23 4.04 2.04
CA ARG A 145 13.32 3.56 3.44
C ARG A 145 12.39 4.35 4.34
N SER A 146 11.72 3.67 5.27
CA SER A 146 10.72 4.26 6.17
C SER A 146 11.25 5.48 6.95
N GLU A 147 12.52 5.47 7.34
CA GLU A 147 13.19 6.59 8.04
C GLU A 147 13.36 7.86 7.19
N SER A 148 13.39 7.71 5.86
CA SER A 148 13.57 8.82 4.89
C SER A 148 12.30 9.13 4.12
N ALA A 149 11.30 8.25 4.18
CA ALA A 149 10.04 8.41 3.49
C ALA A 149 9.23 9.54 4.13
N LYS A 150 8.69 10.40 3.27
CA LYS A 150 7.84 11.50 3.67
C LYS A 150 6.38 11.14 3.40
N ILE A 151 5.51 11.35 4.40
CA ILE A 151 4.11 10.94 4.31
C ILE A 151 3.39 11.64 3.16
N GLU A 152 3.77 12.88 2.88
CA GLU A 152 3.20 13.70 1.81
C GLU A 152 3.47 13.17 0.39
N ASN A 153 4.47 12.30 0.24
CA ASN A 153 4.80 11.68 -1.03
C ASN A 153 4.35 10.22 -1.10
N ALA A 154 3.87 9.66 0.01
CA ALA A 154 3.53 8.25 0.10
C ALA A 154 2.21 7.95 -0.63
N VAL A 155 2.19 6.84 -1.37
CA VAL A 155 0.96 6.30 -1.97
C VAL A 155 0.10 5.75 -0.84
N GLU A 156 -1.01 6.41 -0.54
CA GLU A 156 -1.84 6.15 0.64
C GLU A 156 -3.31 5.99 0.29
N TYR A 157 -3.98 5.01 0.91
CA TYR A 157 -5.44 4.92 0.96
C TYR A 157 -5.85 4.76 2.43
N ARG A 158 -6.69 5.68 2.92
CA ARG A 158 -7.27 5.69 4.27
C ARG A 158 -6.26 5.42 5.40
N GLY A 159 -5.11 6.09 5.39
CA GLY A 159 -4.11 5.98 6.45
C GLY A 159 -3.15 4.79 6.32
N LYS A 160 -3.32 3.94 5.29
CA LYS A 160 -2.38 2.86 4.96
C LYS A 160 -1.57 3.25 3.72
N GLN A 161 -0.26 3.09 3.78
CA GLN A 161 0.65 3.30 2.67
C GLN A 161 1.06 1.97 2.03
N ALA A 162 1.28 1.96 0.71
CA ALA A 162 1.87 0.81 0.04
C ALA A 162 3.33 0.64 0.51
N ALA A 163 3.70 -0.59 0.88
CA ALA A 163 4.99 -0.88 1.47
C ALA A 163 5.65 -2.12 0.86
N MET A 164 6.98 -2.16 0.95
CA MET A 164 7.80 -3.34 0.72
C MET A 164 8.54 -3.66 2.02
N ILE A 165 8.52 -4.91 2.44
CA ILE A 165 9.23 -5.40 3.64
C ILE A 165 10.27 -6.39 3.17
N SER A 166 11.54 -6.15 3.48
CA SER A 166 12.64 -7.06 3.14
C SER A 166 13.05 -7.94 4.33
N SER A 167 13.35 -9.20 4.03
CA SER A 167 13.93 -10.17 4.98
C SER A 167 15.30 -9.70 5.48
N TRP A 168 15.72 -10.19 6.66
CA TRP A 168 17.04 -9.88 7.26
C TRP A 168 18.22 -10.22 6.34
N HIS A 169 18.14 -11.39 5.69
CA HIS A 169 19.17 -11.88 4.78
C HIS A 169 19.07 -11.29 3.38
N TYR A 170 18.15 -10.34 3.15
CA TYR A 170 18.09 -9.60 1.89
C TYR A 170 17.73 -10.46 0.66
N GLU A 171 17.37 -11.72 0.88
CA GLU A 171 17.03 -12.68 -0.16
C GLU A 171 15.62 -12.45 -0.70
N GLU A 172 14.70 -12.07 0.20
CA GLU A 172 13.28 -11.91 -0.13
C GLU A 172 12.75 -10.55 0.29
N SER A 173 11.86 -10.02 -0.53
CA SER A 173 11.01 -8.87 -0.24
C SER A 173 9.55 -9.22 -0.54
N HIS A 174 8.62 -8.60 0.17
CA HIS A 174 7.20 -8.76 -0.05
C HIS A 174 6.46 -7.43 0.00
N TYR A 175 5.43 -7.30 -0.83
CA TYR A 175 4.56 -6.11 -0.83
C TYR A 175 3.43 -6.24 0.19
N GLY A 176 3.10 -5.13 0.81
CA GLY A 176 2.11 -5.09 1.88
C GLY A 176 1.71 -3.67 2.24
N SER A 177 1.17 -3.51 3.44
CA SER A 177 0.72 -2.21 3.96
C SER A 177 1.66 -1.71 5.04
N ALA A 178 1.79 -0.39 5.15
CA ALA A 178 2.35 0.27 6.32
C ALA A 178 1.37 1.31 6.86
N ILE A 179 1.50 1.63 8.15
CA ILE A 179 0.87 2.79 8.77
C ILE A 179 2.00 3.65 9.31
N MET A 180 2.46 4.62 8.51
CA MET A 180 3.62 5.47 8.84
C MET A 180 3.45 6.20 10.17
N LYS A 181 2.25 6.72 10.47
CA LYS A 181 1.93 7.40 11.74
C LYS A 181 2.12 6.50 12.97
N ARG A 182 1.80 5.20 12.83
CA ARG A 182 1.95 4.20 13.91
C ARG A 182 3.28 3.46 13.86
N LYS A 183 4.08 3.68 12.80
CA LYS A 183 5.31 2.95 12.50
C LYS A 183 5.12 1.42 12.58
N THR A 184 4.10 0.94 11.90
CA THR A 184 3.80 -0.49 11.74
C THR A 184 3.72 -0.84 10.27
N ALA A 185 4.04 -2.08 9.92
CA ALA A 185 3.88 -2.61 8.58
C ALA A 185 3.55 -4.11 8.61
N GLU A 186 2.86 -4.58 7.58
CA GLU A 186 2.41 -5.96 7.47
C GLU A 186 2.45 -6.46 6.03
N THR A 187 2.76 -7.75 5.85
CA THR A 187 2.80 -8.41 4.55
C THR A 187 2.52 -9.92 4.69
N VAL A 188 2.35 -10.59 3.57
CA VAL A 188 2.26 -12.05 3.48
C VAL A 188 3.45 -12.56 2.66
N THR A 189 4.21 -13.47 3.24
CA THR A 189 5.38 -14.12 2.60
C THR A 189 4.96 -15.15 1.54
N TYR A 190 5.92 -15.73 0.79
CA TYR A 190 5.62 -16.71 -0.26
C TYR A 190 4.96 -17.98 0.26
N ASN A 191 5.33 -18.43 1.47
CA ASN A 191 4.74 -19.61 2.12
C ASN A 191 3.41 -19.30 2.83
N GLY A 192 2.92 -18.06 2.76
CA GLY A 192 1.66 -17.64 3.34
C GLY A 192 1.73 -17.19 4.80
N ALA A 193 2.92 -17.12 5.41
CA ALA A 193 3.07 -16.55 6.75
C ALA A 193 2.83 -15.04 6.74
N VAL A 194 2.05 -14.56 7.71
CA VAL A 194 1.84 -13.12 7.94
C VAL A 194 3.03 -12.58 8.74
N VAL A 195 3.65 -11.53 8.23
CA VAL A 195 4.73 -10.81 8.89
C VAL A 195 4.20 -9.46 9.31
N GLN A 196 4.26 -9.16 10.60
CA GLN A 196 3.95 -7.86 11.17
C GLN A 196 5.19 -7.30 11.84
N VAL A 197 5.47 -6.02 11.58
CA VAL A 197 6.63 -5.33 12.11
C VAL A 197 6.21 -4.00 12.69
N SER A 198 6.87 -3.64 13.78
CA SER A 198 6.55 -2.50 14.61
C SER A 198 7.85 -1.87 15.05
N HIS A 199 7.96 -0.55 14.90
CA HIS A 199 9.13 0.18 15.39
C HIS A 199 9.24 0.12 16.92
N ILE A 200 8.15 -0.12 17.66
CA ILE A 200 8.21 -0.26 19.12
C ILE A 200 8.97 -1.53 19.49
N ASP A 201 8.72 -2.62 18.76
CA ASP A 201 9.29 -3.93 19.05
C ASP A 201 10.68 -4.12 18.42
N ASP A 202 10.88 -3.63 17.19
CA ASP A 202 12.16 -3.68 16.49
C ASP A 202 12.40 -2.41 15.64
N PRO A 203 12.95 -1.34 16.26
CA PRO A 203 13.27 -0.10 15.56
C PRO A 203 14.27 -0.29 14.41
N ILE A 204 15.24 -1.19 14.58
CA ILE A 204 16.32 -1.39 13.61
C ILE A 204 15.75 -2.05 12.36
N PHE A 205 14.95 -3.10 12.53
CA PHE A 205 14.26 -3.72 11.40
C PHE A 205 13.34 -2.72 10.72
N PHE A 206 12.47 -2.03 11.48
CA PHE A 206 11.51 -1.11 10.90
C PHE A 206 12.18 -0.03 10.03
N ASN A 207 13.23 0.62 10.55
CA ASN A 207 13.89 1.72 9.84
C ASN A 207 14.71 1.25 8.62
N LYS A 208 15.30 0.05 8.68
CA LYS A 208 16.20 -0.46 7.62
C LYS A 208 15.52 -1.37 6.61
N ARG A 209 14.36 -1.96 6.93
CA ARG A 209 13.73 -3.06 6.17
C ARG A 209 12.31 -2.78 5.71
N VAL A 210 11.67 -1.73 6.23
CA VAL A 210 10.39 -1.25 5.70
C VAL A 210 10.67 -0.12 4.71
N PHE A 211 10.11 -0.24 3.53
CA PHE A 211 10.19 0.74 2.46
C PHE A 211 8.78 1.17 2.06
N ILE A 212 8.57 2.46 1.88
CA ILE A 212 7.30 3.06 1.51
C ILE A 212 7.33 3.41 0.03
N LEU A 213 6.26 3.08 -0.69
CA LEU A 213 6.09 3.50 -2.07
C LEU A 213 5.78 4.99 -2.10
N THR A 214 6.65 5.77 -2.74
CA THR A 214 6.51 7.22 -2.87
C THR A 214 6.41 7.63 -4.33
N LYS A 215 5.57 8.62 -4.61
CA LYS A 215 5.60 9.34 -5.88
C LYS A 215 6.84 10.22 -5.94
N LEU A 216 7.51 10.23 -7.08
CA LEU A 216 8.68 11.07 -7.33
C LEU A 216 8.28 12.53 -7.41
N SER A 217 9.16 13.40 -6.93
CA SER A 217 9.07 14.82 -7.24
C SER A 217 9.33 15.07 -8.74
N SER A 218 8.86 16.20 -9.27
CA SER A 218 9.09 16.56 -10.67
C SER A 218 10.58 16.62 -11.02
N TYR A 219 11.43 16.99 -10.06
CA TYR A 219 12.89 17.00 -10.23
C TYR A 219 13.43 15.58 -10.43
N GLU A 220 13.11 14.67 -9.50
CA GLU A 220 13.58 13.28 -9.56
C GLU A 220 13.03 12.54 -10.78
N TYR A 221 11.78 12.81 -11.16
CA TYR A 221 11.15 12.21 -12.35
C TYR A 221 11.93 12.54 -13.63
N ASN A 222 12.47 13.75 -13.73
CA ASN A 222 13.22 14.21 -14.90
C ASN A 222 14.62 13.58 -15.00
N GLU A 223 15.20 13.14 -13.87
CA GLU A 223 16.52 12.49 -13.82
C GLU A 223 16.46 10.99 -14.17
N ILE A 224 15.29 10.35 -14.14
CA ILE A 224 15.16 8.91 -14.42
C ILE A 224 15.26 8.62 -15.93
N PRO A 225 16.07 7.64 -16.35
CA PRO A 225 16.11 7.18 -17.74
C PRO A 225 14.73 6.74 -18.24
N ILE A 226 14.42 7.00 -19.52
CA ILE A 226 13.19 6.52 -20.13
C ILE A 226 13.19 4.99 -20.08
N GLN A 227 12.11 4.38 -19.58
CA GLN A 227 12.01 2.92 -19.61
C GLN A 227 11.89 2.47 -21.07
N PRO A 228 12.63 1.43 -21.49
CA PRO A 228 12.40 0.86 -22.81
C PRO A 228 10.93 0.44 -22.95
N PRO A 229 10.34 0.50 -24.16
CA PRO A 229 8.98 0.03 -24.38
C PRO A 229 8.84 -1.41 -23.88
N PRO A 230 7.64 -1.80 -23.41
CA PRO A 230 7.41 -3.15 -22.93
C PRO A 230 7.85 -4.13 -24.02
N VAL A 231 8.86 -4.94 -23.72
CA VAL A 231 9.21 -6.07 -24.59
C VAL A 231 8.01 -6.99 -24.53
N GLU A 232 7.37 -7.21 -25.69
CA GLU A 232 6.33 -8.21 -25.87
C GLU A 232 6.94 -9.56 -25.51
N ASN A 233 6.74 -9.98 -24.27
CA ASN A 233 7.43 -11.13 -23.71
C ASN A 233 6.80 -12.38 -24.33
N ARG A 234 7.46 -12.93 -25.36
CA ARG A 234 7.12 -14.23 -25.92
C ARG A 234 7.31 -15.25 -24.80
N ASN A 235 6.22 -15.96 -24.48
CA ASN A 235 6.15 -17.12 -23.60
C ASN A 235 7.48 -17.84 -23.38
N GLU A 236 8.14 -17.59 -22.26
CA GLU A 236 9.06 -18.56 -21.67
C GLU A 236 8.69 -18.72 -20.19
N PRO A 237 8.14 -19.88 -19.79
CA PRO A 237 7.97 -20.19 -18.38
C PRO A 237 9.35 -20.51 -17.81
N ILE A 238 9.99 -19.53 -17.16
CA ILE A 238 11.19 -19.81 -16.37
C ILE A 238 10.71 -20.31 -14.99
N TYR A 239 10.45 -21.61 -14.94
CA TYR A 239 10.32 -22.37 -13.71
C TYR A 239 11.65 -22.37 -12.96
N HIS A 240 11.64 -21.86 -11.73
CA HIS A 240 12.49 -22.37 -10.66
C HIS A 240 11.66 -22.38 -9.37
N THR A 241 10.98 -23.51 -9.12
CA THR A 241 10.75 -23.94 -7.74
C THR A 241 12.12 -24.21 -7.11
N PRO A 242 12.50 -23.57 -6.00
CA PRO A 242 13.67 -23.99 -5.25
C PRO A 242 13.45 -25.43 -4.78
N ASP A 243 14.43 -26.30 -5.01
CA ASP A 243 14.41 -27.69 -4.55
C ASP A 243 14.03 -27.78 -3.06
N GLU A 244 12.89 -28.42 -2.78
CA GLU A 244 12.39 -28.74 -1.43
C GLU A 244 13.34 -29.69 -0.64
N GLU A 245 14.44 -30.14 -1.25
CA GLU A 245 15.37 -31.09 -0.63
C GLU A 245 16.38 -30.43 0.32
N ARG A 246 16.52 -29.10 0.34
CA ARG A 246 17.53 -28.44 1.19
C ARG A 246 17.08 -28.07 2.62
N TYR A 247 15.79 -28.18 2.93
CA TYR A 247 15.24 -27.87 4.26
C TYR A 247 14.91 -29.11 5.12
N LYS A 248 15.19 -30.33 4.64
CA LYS A 248 14.92 -31.57 5.41
C LYS A 248 15.90 -31.88 6.54
N TYR A 249 16.91 -31.05 6.78
CA TYR A 249 17.85 -31.25 7.88
C TYR A 249 18.03 -29.95 8.64
N PHE A 250 17.09 -29.57 9.49
CA PHE A 250 17.29 -28.84 10.75
C PHE A 250 15.88 -28.55 11.30
N ASN A 251 15.46 -29.33 12.29
CA ASN A 251 14.18 -29.28 13.02
C ASN A 251 13.03 -30.11 12.44
N SER A 252 13.15 -31.44 12.51
CA SER A 252 11.99 -32.32 12.61
C SER A 252 11.78 -32.69 14.08
N PRO A 253 10.69 -32.27 14.74
CA PRO A 253 10.10 -33.04 15.83
C PRO A 253 9.57 -34.37 15.26
N PRO A 254 9.45 -35.43 16.08
CA PRO A 254 9.04 -36.74 15.58
C PRO A 254 7.65 -36.70 14.95
N GLU A 255 7.52 -37.40 13.82
CA GLU A 255 6.27 -37.67 13.10
C GLU A 255 5.21 -38.26 14.04
N GLU A 256 4.16 -37.50 14.32
CA GLU A 256 2.87 -38.09 14.71
C GLU A 256 2.11 -38.44 13.42
N SER A 257 1.85 -39.73 13.25
CA SER A 257 1.20 -40.32 12.10
C SER A 257 -0.23 -39.79 11.91
N GLU A 258 -0.54 -39.34 10.68
CA GLU A 258 -1.84 -38.87 10.19
C GLU A 258 -2.94 -39.95 10.12
N THR A 259 -2.97 -40.90 11.06
CA THR A 259 -3.98 -41.97 11.07
C THR A 259 -5.14 -41.74 12.06
N GLU A 260 -5.16 -40.63 12.81
CA GLU A 260 -6.22 -40.38 13.82
C GLU A 260 -7.10 -39.13 13.58
N LEU A 261 -6.89 -38.31 12.56
CA LEU A 261 -7.64 -37.05 12.38
C LEU A 261 -8.87 -37.11 11.45
N TRP A 262 -9.26 -38.29 10.96
CA TRP A 262 -10.41 -38.49 10.06
C TRP A 262 -11.58 -39.29 10.66
N GLN A 263 -11.67 -39.45 11.98
CA GLN A 263 -12.80 -40.17 12.62
C GLN A 263 -13.80 -39.32 13.40
N PHE A 264 -13.76 -37.99 13.34
CA PHE A 264 -14.62 -37.16 14.21
C PHE A 264 -15.92 -36.58 13.60
N PHE A 265 -16.28 -36.88 12.35
CA PHE A 265 -17.54 -36.36 11.76
C PHE A 265 -18.51 -37.39 11.16
N HIS A 266 -18.38 -38.67 11.50
CA HIS A 266 -19.43 -39.66 11.22
C HIS A 266 -19.66 -40.61 12.39
N LYS A 267 -20.46 -40.17 13.37
CA LYS A 267 -21.37 -41.02 14.15
C LYS A 267 -22.30 -40.13 15.01
N VAL A 268 -23.56 -40.12 14.59
CA VAL A 268 -24.82 -39.84 15.32
C VAL A 268 -24.93 -38.52 16.08
#